data_AF-A0A919BD78-F1
#
_entry.id   AF-A0A919BD78-F1
#
_cell.length_a   1.000
_cell.length_b   1.000
_cell.length_c   1.000
_cell.angle_alpha   90.00
_cell.angle_beta   90.00
_cell.angle_gamma   90.00
#
_symmetry.space_group_name_H-M   'P 1'
#
loop_
_entity.id
_entity.type
_entity.pdbx_description
1 polymer ?
#
loop_
_entity_poly.entity_id
_entity_poly.type
_entity_poly.pdbx_seq_one_letter_code
_entity_poly.pdbx_strand_id
1 'polypeptide(L)'
;MIADKPFQGYGYGSFERAYLDYYNAMKVEQPMLNPPLLKLNHPHNEILYWVVEGGIAAALAMICFVIAYFTLFNTDSRFCWPQVLALLGLVSPIVFHAMVEIPFDSAASHWHLLIFLLFFTLVTGNQSLKSQTLPSGILPVTGALLTAGFFVPFLLTTMHTLLIIVKHEVSGFQKIETFKEIINPLPLRERMLLHVNTHKYLKGIKEKKPELLVQYIQWAKQQLRFKPRIEIYRDLLLCLKILQRESEYQAYLNEAQKTYPNELHWLATKNKTIN
;
A
#
# COMPACT_ATOMS: atom_id res chain seq x y z
N MET A 1 -5.45 9.51 16.86
CA MET A 1 -6.11 9.05 15.60
C MET A 1 -7.40 8.29 15.87
N ILE A 2 -7.38 7.06 16.39
CA ILE A 2 -8.65 6.30 16.63
C ILE A 2 -9.61 7.10 17.54
N ALA A 3 -9.10 7.66 18.64
CA ALA A 3 -9.89 8.49 19.55
C ALA A 3 -10.38 9.81 18.93
N ASP A 4 -9.70 10.32 17.89
CA ASP A 4 -10.04 11.58 17.21
C ASP A 4 -11.20 11.38 16.22
N LYS A 5 -11.19 10.25 15.48
CA LYS A 5 -12.26 9.89 14.53
C LYS A 5 -12.77 8.47 14.76
N PRO A 6 -13.45 8.20 15.89
CA PRO A 6 -13.82 6.83 16.27
C PRO A 6 -14.85 6.20 15.34
N PHE A 7 -15.76 6.99 14.76
CA PHE A 7 -16.84 6.45 13.93
C PHE A 7 -16.43 6.21 12.48
N GLN A 8 -15.93 7.25 11.81
CA GLN A 8 -15.64 7.22 10.37
C GLN A 8 -14.20 6.78 10.04
N GLY A 9 -13.28 6.88 10.99
CA GLY A 9 -11.85 6.76 10.72
C GLY A 9 -11.33 7.89 9.83
N TYR A 10 -10.17 7.69 9.22
CA TYR A 10 -9.55 8.65 8.31
C TYR A 10 -9.82 8.36 6.81
N GLY A 11 -10.45 7.22 6.51
CA GLY A 11 -10.73 6.76 5.15
C GLY A 11 -9.65 5.83 4.59
N TYR A 12 -10.06 4.90 3.73
CA TYR A 12 -9.19 3.85 3.22
C TYR A 12 -8.05 4.36 2.32
N GLY A 13 -6.86 3.79 2.52
CA GLY A 13 -5.62 4.13 1.81
C GLY A 13 -5.02 5.47 2.20
N SER A 14 -5.59 6.16 3.20
CA SER A 14 -5.18 7.50 3.61
C SER A 14 -4.25 7.51 4.82
N PHE A 15 -3.96 6.35 5.42
CA PHE A 15 -3.21 6.26 6.67
C PHE A 15 -1.92 7.06 6.66
N GLU A 16 -1.08 6.93 5.63
CA GLU A 16 0.21 7.64 5.57
C GLU A 16 0.02 9.17 5.64
N ARG A 17 -0.93 9.68 4.85
CA ARG A 17 -1.32 11.10 4.87
C ARG A 17 -1.85 11.51 6.25
N ALA A 18 -2.81 10.75 6.76
CA ALA A 18 -3.49 11.04 8.02
C ALA A 18 -2.54 11.00 9.22
N TYR A 19 -1.61 10.05 9.25
CA TYR A 19 -0.58 9.93 10.27
C TYR A 19 0.32 11.17 10.28
N LEU A 20 0.80 11.60 9.11
CA LEU A 20 1.68 12.77 9.01
C LEU A 20 0.97 14.05 9.46
N ASP A 21 -0.26 14.27 8.98
CA ASP A 21 -1.03 15.46 9.35
C ASP A 21 -1.35 15.46 10.86
N TYR A 22 -1.82 14.32 11.39
CA TYR A 22 -2.15 14.19 12.81
C TYR A 22 -0.93 14.37 13.71
N TYR A 23 0.19 13.72 13.38
CA TYR A 23 1.40 13.79 14.20
C TYR A 23 2.02 15.19 14.17
N ASN A 24 2.06 15.84 13.01
CA ASN A 24 2.59 17.21 12.92
C ASN A 24 1.70 18.21 13.68
N ALA A 25 0.38 18.07 13.62
CA ALA A 25 -0.52 18.89 14.43
C ALA A 25 -0.24 18.70 15.93
N MET A 26 -0.11 17.45 16.39
CA MET A 26 0.21 17.12 17.78
C MET A 26 1.58 17.68 18.20
N LYS A 27 2.57 17.66 17.30
CA LYS A 27 3.90 18.24 17.55
C LYS A 27 3.89 19.76 17.68
N VAL A 28 3.02 20.45 16.95
CA VAL A 28 2.84 21.91 17.11
C VAL A 28 2.32 22.22 18.51
N GLU A 29 1.41 21.42 19.04
CA GLU A 29 0.89 21.55 20.41
C GLU A 29 1.89 21.10 21.47
N GLN A 30 2.71 20.10 21.16
CA GLN A 30 3.70 19.50 22.07
C GLN A 30 5.09 19.50 21.42
N PRO A 31 5.84 20.62 21.47
CA PRO A 31 7.12 20.77 20.75
C PRO A 31 8.21 19.76 21.15
N MET A 32 8.09 19.16 22.33
CA MET A 32 9.02 18.15 22.84
C MET A 32 8.91 16.78 22.15
N LEU A 33 7.88 16.56 21.33
CA LEU A 33 7.72 15.32 20.58
C LEU A 33 8.82 15.16 19.52
N ASN A 34 9.30 13.93 19.37
CA ASN A 34 10.23 13.56 18.30
C ASN A 34 9.62 13.89 16.92
N PRO A 35 10.43 14.08 15.86
CA PRO A 35 9.89 14.22 14.51
C PRO A 35 9.10 12.99 14.07
N PRO A 36 8.03 13.14 13.26
CA PRO A 36 7.31 12.01 12.70
C PRO A 36 8.19 11.17 11.77
N LEU A 37 7.83 9.90 11.63
CA LEU A 37 8.39 9.04 10.59
C LEU A 37 7.80 9.45 9.23
N LEU A 38 8.58 10.15 8.41
CA LEU A 38 8.10 10.79 7.16
C LEU A 38 7.56 9.83 6.09
N LYS A 39 7.82 8.53 6.21
CA LYS A 39 7.41 7.49 5.25
C LYS A 39 6.77 6.29 5.96
N LEU A 40 6.05 6.54 7.06
CA LEU A 40 5.28 5.49 7.73
C LEU A 40 4.00 5.23 6.93
N ASN A 41 3.98 4.11 6.22
CA ASN A 41 2.87 3.74 5.34
C ASN A 41 1.77 2.93 6.02
N HIS A 42 2.04 2.30 7.17
CA HIS A 42 1.08 1.53 7.96
C HIS A 42 1.57 1.39 9.41
N PRO A 43 0.69 1.11 10.39
CA PRO A 43 1.11 0.61 11.68
C PRO A 43 1.44 -0.89 11.57
N HIS A 44 2.31 -1.40 12.44
CA HIS A 44 2.68 -2.82 12.47
C HIS A 44 1.59 -3.77 13.00
N ASN A 45 0.33 -3.33 12.97
CA ASN A 45 -0.80 -4.11 13.45
C ASN A 45 -1.99 -3.90 12.51
N GLU A 46 -2.41 -4.98 11.87
CA GLU A 46 -3.51 -4.99 10.89
C GLU A 46 -4.81 -4.46 11.51
N ILE A 47 -5.19 -4.93 12.71
CA ILE A 47 -6.44 -4.49 13.35
C ILE A 47 -6.40 -2.98 13.59
N LEU A 48 -5.31 -2.44 14.13
CA LEU A 48 -5.17 -1.00 14.32
C LEU A 48 -5.21 -0.24 13.00
N TYR A 49 -4.62 -0.78 11.94
CA TYR A 49 -4.66 -0.18 10.61
C TYR A 49 -6.10 -0.04 10.10
N TRP A 50 -6.87 -1.14 10.12
CA TRP A 50 -8.28 -1.15 9.71
C TRP A 50 -9.14 -0.21 10.56
N VAL A 51 -8.92 -0.16 11.87
CA VAL A 51 -9.70 0.71 12.78
C VAL A 51 -9.32 2.18 12.61
N VAL A 52 -8.07 2.52 12.34
CA VAL A 52 -7.68 3.90 12.03
C VAL A 52 -8.35 4.38 10.74
N GLU A 53 -8.40 3.55 9.70
CA GLU A 53 -8.96 3.95 8.41
C GLU A 53 -10.49 3.87 8.37
N GLY A 54 -11.09 2.79 8.87
CA GLY A 54 -12.53 2.51 8.79
C GLY A 54 -13.31 2.70 10.09
N GLY A 55 -12.66 3.14 11.17
CA GLY A 55 -13.31 3.44 12.45
C GLY A 55 -14.00 2.25 13.09
N ILE A 56 -15.08 2.53 13.82
CA ILE A 56 -15.86 1.53 14.58
C ILE A 56 -16.52 0.50 13.66
N ALA A 57 -16.87 0.87 12.42
CA ALA A 57 -17.45 -0.07 11.47
C ALA A 57 -16.46 -1.20 11.15
N ALA A 58 -15.19 -0.86 10.92
CA ALA A 58 -14.13 -1.85 10.71
C ALA A 58 -13.88 -2.70 11.97
N ALA A 59 -13.89 -2.08 13.15
CA ALA A 59 -13.74 -2.79 14.43
C ALA A 59 -14.86 -3.83 14.63
N LEU A 60 -16.12 -3.42 14.45
CA LEU A 60 -17.28 -4.30 14.60
C LEU A 60 -17.27 -5.41 13.56
N ALA A 61 -16.94 -5.12 12.31
CA ALA A 61 -16.81 -6.14 11.27
C ALA A 61 -15.76 -7.20 11.64
N MET A 62 -14.62 -6.79 12.17
CA MET A 62 -13.57 -7.71 12.64
C MET A 62 -14.04 -8.55 13.83
N ILE A 63 -14.72 -7.95 14.80
CA ILE A 63 -15.29 -8.66 15.95
C ILE A 63 -16.33 -9.69 15.47
N CYS A 64 -17.25 -9.29 14.59
CA CYS A 64 -18.23 -10.20 14.00
C CYS A 64 -17.56 -11.35 13.24
N PHE A 65 -16.49 -11.07 12.49
CA PHE A 65 -15.73 -12.08 11.76
C PHE A 65 -15.07 -13.10 12.69
N VAL A 66 -14.42 -12.62 13.76
CA VAL A 66 -13.80 -13.47 14.78
C VAL A 66 -14.86 -14.32 15.49
N ILE A 67 -15.97 -13.71 15.93
CA ILE A 67 -17.08 -14.44 16.57
C ILE A 67 -17.63 -15.50 15.62
N ALA A 68 -17.93 -15.14 14.37
CA ALA A 68 -18.42 -16.07 13.36
C ALA A 68 -17.48 -17.27 13.19
N TYR A 69 -16.17 -17.03 13.11
CA TYR A 69 -15.19 -18.11 13.03
C TYR A 69 -15.22 -19.03 14.27
N PHE A 70 -15.23 -18.47 15.48
CA PHE A 70 -15.27 -19.28 16.70
C PHE A 70 -16.59 -20.04 16.87
N THR A 71 -17.72 -19.50 16.40
CA THR A 71 -19.01 -20.24 16.44
C THR A 71 -18.98 -21.53 15.63
N LEU A 72 -18.10 -21.64 14.62
CA LEU A 72 -17.93 -22.88 13.86
C LEU A 72 -17.54 -24.05 14.77
N PHE A 73 -16.71 -23.80 15.78
CA PHE A 73 -16.23 -24.83 16.71
C PHE A 73 -17.23 -25.15 17.83
N ASN A 74 -18.11 -24.21 18.17
CA ASN A 74 -19.07 -24.37 19.27
C ASN A 74 -20.35 -25.11 18.88
N THR A 75 -20.63 -25.29 17.57
CA THR A 75 -21.88 -25.91 17.12
C THR A 75 -21.66 -27.38 16.76
N ASP A 76 -22.47 -28.27 17.35
CA ASP A 76 -22.75 -29.66 16.92
C ASP A 76 -21.65 -30.72 16.98
N SER A 77 -20.75 -30.72 17.98
CA SER A 77 -19.76 -31.81 18.16
C SER A 77 -18.93 -32.11 16.90
N ARG A 78 -18.85 -31.14 15.96
CA ARG A 78 -18.27 -31.31 14.63
C ARG A 78 -16.76 -31.56 14.69
N PHE A 79 -16.14 -31.08 15.76
CA PHE A 79 -14.71 -31.19 16.01
C PHE A 79 -14.46 -31.64 17.43
N CYS A 80 -13.48 -32.52 17.61
CA CYS A 80 -12.90 -32.74 18.92
C CYS A 80 -11.87 -31.65 19.26
N TRP A 81 -11.60 -31.42 20.55
CA TRP A 81 -10.65 -30.39 21.00
C TRP A 81 -9.28 -30.43 20.30
N PRO A 82 -8.64 -31.60 20.08
CA PRO A 82 -7.39 -31.66 19.32
C PRO A 82 -7.51 -31.14 17.88
N GLN A 83 -8.64 -31.39 17.19
CA GLN A 83 -8.88 -30.88 15.84
C GLN A 83 -9.08 -29.37 15.83
N VAL A 84 -9.81 -28.83 16.82
CA VAL A 84 -9.95 -27.38 16.99
C VAL A 84 -8.59 -26.72 17.17
N LEU A 85 -7.75 -27.26 18.06
CA LEU A 85 -6.40 -26.74 18.29
C LEU A 85 -5.52 -26.83 17.03
N ALA A 86 -5.63 -27.91 16.25
CA ALA A 86 -4.89 -28.05 15.01
C ALA A 86 -5.31 -27.00 13.96
N LEU A 87 -6.61 -26.74 13.80
CA LEU A 87 -7.14 -25.74 12.87
C LEU A 87 -6.77 -24.31 13.30
N LEU A 88 -6.86 -24.00 14.61
CA LEU A 88 -6.39 -22.74 15.15
C LEU A 88 -4.89 -22.55 14.95
N GLY A 89 -4.09 -23.61 15.17
CA GLY A 89 -2.65 -23.61 14.94
C GLY A 89 -2.27 -23.42 13.47
N LEU A 90 -3.15 -23.78 12.53
CA LEU A 90 -2.92 -23.57 11.10
C LEU A 90 -3.10 -22.09 10.71
N VAL A 91 -4.04 -21.39 11.36
CA VAL A 91 -4.34 -19.98 11.12
C VAL A 91 -3.40 -19.05 11.91
N SER A 92 -2.90 -19.50 13.06
CA SER A 92 -2.16 -18.65 13.99
C SER A 92 -0.93 -17.95 13.41
N PRO A 93 -0.07 -18.56 12.56
CA PRO A 93 1.10 -17.86 12.04
C PRO A 93 0.73 -16.63 11.21
N ILE A 94 -0.35 -16.72 10.43
CA ILE A 94 -0.83 -15.62 9.59
C ILE A 94 -1.42 -14.50 10.46
N VAL A 95 -2.20 -14.88 11.47
CA VAL A 95 -2.77 -13.91 12.43
C VAL A 95 -1.66 -13.20 13.18
N PHE A 96 -0.66 -13.92 13.69
CA PHE A 96 0.47 -13.32 14.39
C PHE A 96 1.30 -12.41 13.49
N HIS A 97 1.59 -12.84 12.25
CA HIS A 97 2.29 -12.01 11.27
C HIS A 97 1.54 -10.69 11.02
N ALA A 98 0.22 -10.75 10.84
CA ALA A 98 -0.62 -9.56 10.69
C ALA A 98 -0.64 -8.65 11.93
N MET A 99 -0.26 -9.15 13.11
CA MET A 99 -0.20 -8.36 14.34
C MET A 99 1.14 -7.66 14.59
N VAL A 100 2.22 -8.07 13.91
CA VAL A 100 3.58 -7.64 14.25
C VAL A 100 4.38 -7.03 13.09
N GLU A 101 3.96 -7.23 11.84
CA GLU A 101 4.80 -6.89 10.69
C GLU A 101 4.11 -5.99 9.66
N ILE A 102 3.68 -6.56 8.53
CA ILE A 102 3.20 -5.86 7.33
C ILE A 102 1.70 -6.16 7.14
N PRO A 103 0.89 -5.16 6.77
CA PRO A 103 -0.54 -5.34 6.57
C PRO A 103 -0.86 -6.21 5.35
N PHE A 104 -2.06 -6.78 5.32
CA PHE A 104 -2.50 -7.63 4.22
C PHE A 104 -2.53 -6.92 2.87
N ASP A 105 -2.67 -5.59 2.85
CA ASP A 105 -2.60 -4.75 1.65
C ASP A 105 -1.30 -4.95 0.85
N SER A 106 -0.18 -5.16 1.54
CA SER A 106 1.13 -5.41 0.91
C SER A 106 1.42 -6.91 0.74
N ALA A 107 0.55 -7.76 1.27
CA ALA A 107 0.74 -9.19 1.44
C ALA A 107 -0.54 -9.96 1.08
N ALA A 108 -1.19 -9.61 -0.05
CA ALA A 108 -2.48 -10.15 -0.45
C ALA A 108 -2.53 -11.68 -0.43
N SER A 109 -1.42 -12.38 -0.74
CA SER A 109 -1.34 -13.84 -0.66
C SER A 109 -1.71 -14.39 0.74
N HIS A 110 -1.30 -13.72 1.82
CA HIS A 110 -1.63 -14.13 3.18
C HIS A 110 -3.12 -13.98 3.48
N TRP A 111 -3.77 -12.94 2.93
CA TRP A 111 -5.22 -12.76 3.03
C TRP A 111 -5.99 -13.89 2.32
N HIS A 112 -5.57 -14.27 1.12
CA HIS A 112 -6.18 -15.38 0.38
C HIS A 112 -5.96 -16.71 1.09
N LEU A 113 -4.76 -16.94 1.63
CA LEU A 113 -4.46 -18.12 2.41
C LEU A 113 -5.33 -18.18 3.67
N LEU A 114 -5.48 -17.07 4.39
CA LEU A 114 -6.38 -16.98 5.55
C LEU A 114 -7.81 -17.37 5.15
N ILE A 115 -8.38 -16.75 4.11
CA ILE A 115 -9.73 -17.09 3.63
C ILE A 115 -9.82 -18.58 3.26
N PHE A 116 -8.81 -19.13 2.58
CA PHE A 116 -8.77 -20.54 2.24
C PHE A 116 -8.77 -21.44 3.49
N LEU A 117 -7.99 -21.11 4.53
CA LEU A 117 -7.94 -21.88 5.77
C LEU A 117 -9.26 -21.80 6.56
N LEU A 118 -9.95 -20.65 6.52
CA LEU A 118 -11.27 -20.47 7.11
C LEU A 118 -12.32 -21.29 6.34
N PHE A 119 -12.28 -21.25 5.00
CA PHE A 119 -13.12 -22.10 4.16
C PHE A 119 -12.84 -23.58 4.40
N PHE A 120 -11.58 -23.96 4.50
CA PHE A 120 -11.17 -25.33 4.82
C PHE A 120 -11.78 -25.77 6.16
N THR A 121 -11.71 -24.93 7.19
CA THR A 121 -12.36 -25.17 8.50
C THR A 121 -13.86 -25.44 8.34
N LEU A 122 -14.57 -24.62 7.57
CA LEU A 122 -16.00 -24.78 7.32
C LEU A 122 -16.33 -26.12 6.63
N VAL A 123 -15.53 -26.50 5.63
CA VAL A 123 -15.71 -27.74 4.86
C VAL A 123 -15.40 -28.97 5.70
N THR A 124 -14.31 -28.97 6.49
CA THR A 124 -13.94 -30.12 7.33
C THR A 124 -15.00 -30.44 8.38
N GLY A 125 -15.73 -29.44 8.88
CA GLY A 125 -16.80 -29.64 9.86
C GLY A 125 -18.08 -30.25 9.28
N ASN A 126 -18.19 -30.35 7.94
CA ASN A 126 -19.38 -30.86 7.28
C ASN A 126 -19.23 -32.35 6.96
N GLN A 127 -19.84 -33.21 7.79
CA GLN A 127 -19.79 -34.68 7.66
C GLN A 127 -20.50 -35.22 6.40
N SER A 128 -21.27 -34.39 5.67
CA SER A 128 -22.01 -34.82 4.48
C SER A 128 -21.16 -34.86 3.20
N LEU A 129 -19.89 -34.44 3.26
CA LEU A 129 -19.02 -34.41 2.10
C LEU A 129 -18.48 -35.80 1.81
N LYS A 130 -18.91 -36.37 0.68
CA LYS A 130 -18.33 -37.62 0.16
C LYS A 130 -16.87 -37.37 -0.20
N SER A 131 -15.95 -38.04 0.47
CA SER A 131 -14.54 -38.04 0.08
C SER A 131 -14.39 -38.71 -1.27
N GLN A 132 -13.93 -37.98 -2.28
CA GLN A 132 -13.48 -38.58 -3.53
C GLN A 132 -11.98 -38.89 -3.41
N THR A 133 -11.61 -40.13 -3.65
CA THR A 133 -10.20 -40.53 -3.70
C THR A 133 -9.62 -40.10 -5.04
N LEU A 134 -8.92 -38.96 -5.04
CA LEU A 134 -8.06 -38.57 -6.16
C LEU A 134 -6.77 -39.41 -6.14
N PRO A 135 -6.19 -39.74 -7.30
CA PRO A 135 -4.88 -40.39 -7.34
C PRO A 135 -3.84 -39.51 -6.63
N SER A 136 -3.14 -40.08 -5.66
CA SER A 136 -2.27 -39.36 -4.71
C SER A 136 -1.14 -38.55 -5.36
N GLY A 137 -0.74 -38.90 -6.59
CA GLY A 137 0.29 -38.18 -7.33
C GLY A 137 -0.21 -36.99 -8.18
N ILE A 138 -1.47 -36.98 -8.62
CA ILE A 138 -1.94 -35.99 -9.60
C ILE A 138 -2.10 -34.61 -8.96
N LEU A 139 -2.77 -34.53 -7.82
CA LEU A 139 -3.05 -33.26 -7.15
C LEU A 139 -1.78 -32.47 -6.74
N PRO A 140 -0.77 -33.07 -6.07
CA PRO A 140 0.44 -32.33 -5.72
C PRO A 140 1.27 -31.95 -6.94
N VAL A 141 1.34 -32.82 -7.97
CA VAL A 141 2.09 -32.52 -9.20
C VAL A 141 1.42 -31.41 -9.98
N THR A 142 0.11 -31.48 -10.20
CA THR A 142 -0.64 -30.41 -10.87
C THR A 142 -0.57 -29.11 -10.06
N GLY A 143 -0.72 -29.16 -8.73
CA GLY A 143 -0.57 -27.99 -7.86
C GLY A 143 0.82 -27.36 -7.96
N ALA A 144 1.88 -28.16 -7.92
CA ALA A 144 3.25 -27.68 -8.08
C ALA A 144 3.50 -27.08 -9.47
N LEU A 145 3.01 -27.72 -10.54
CA LEU A 145 3.15 -27.22 -11.91
C LEU A 145 2.38 -25.92 -12.13
N LEU A 146 1.15 -25.79 -11.61
CA LEU A 146 0.37 -24.56 -11.69
C LEU A 146 1.02 -23.44 -10.90
N THR A 147 1.49 -23.74 -9.69
CA THR A 147 2.20 -22.76 -8.84
C THR A 147 3.48 -22.29 -9.54
N ALA A 148 4.34 -23.21 -9.98
CA ALA A 148 5.56 -22.86 -10.71
C ALA A 148 5.26 -22.11 -12.02
N GLY A 149 4.28 -22.59 -12.79
CA GLY A 149 3.86 -21.99 -14.06
C GLY A 149 3.31 -20.57 -13.93
N PHE A 150 2.72 -20.22 -12.78
CA PHE A 150 2.26 -18.86 -12.51
C PHE A 150 3.36 -17.99 -11.88
N PHE A 151 3.98 -18.45 -10.80
CA PHE A 151 4.90 -17.63 -10.00
C PHE A 151 6.25 -17.42 -10.69
N VAL A 152 6.79 -18.41 -11.41
CA VAL A 152 8.11 -18.26 -12.05
C VAL A 152 8.08 -17.17 -13.13
N PRO A 153 7.12 -17.16 -14.09
CA PRO A 153 7.02 -16.06 -15.05
C PRO A 153 6.74 -14.71 -14.39
N PHE A 154 5.90 -14.68 -13.35
CA PHE A 154 5.62 -13.44 -12.61
C PHE A 154 6.90 -12.87 -11.97
N LEU A 155 7.71 -13.70 -11.31
CA LEU A 155 8.97 -13.29 -10.69
C LEU A 155 10.01 -12.87 -11.73
N LEU A 156 10.16 -13.62 -12.82
CA LEU A 156 11.09 -13.29 -13.90
C LEU A 156 10.73 -11.95 -14.55
N THR A 157 9.44 -11.70 -14.84
CA THR A 157 8.98 -10.43 -15.40
C THR A 157 9.07 -9.27 -14.39
N THR A 158 8.91 -9.55 -13.10
CA THR A 158 9.16 -8.58 -12.01
C THR A 158 10.63 -8.17 -11.96
N MET A 159 11.55 -9.15 -11.99
CA MET A 159 12.99 -8.93 -12.01
C MET A 159 13.41 -8.15 -13.25
N HIS A 160 12.92 -8.54 -14.43
CA HIS A 160 13.13 -7.81 -15.68
C HIS A 160 12.73 -6.32 -15.55
N THR A 161 11.55 -6.04 -15.02
CA THR A 161 11.06 -4.68 -14.80
C THR A 161 11.92 -3.91 -13.79
N LEU A 162 12.34 -4.57 -12.71
CA LEU A 162 13.24 -3.98 -11.72
C LEU A 162 14.57 -3.57 -12.34
N LEU A 163 15.17 -4.42 -13.17
CA LEU A 163 16.44 -4.13 -13.84
C LEU A 163 16.34 -2.92 -14.77
N ILE A 164 15.23 -2.77 -15.50
CA ILE A 164 14.98 -1.60 -16.36
C ILE A 164 14.90 -0.32 -15.51
N ILE A 165 14.15 -0.35 -14.40
CA ILE A 165 14.00 0.80 -13.51
C ILE A 165 15.35 1.17 -12.86
N VAL A 166 16.11 0.19 -12.36
CA VAL A 166 17.42 0.43 -11.75
C VAL A 166 18.41 1.00 -12.79
N LYS A 167 18.42 0.47 -14.02
CA LYS A 167 19.25 1.01 -15.11
C LYS A 167 18.93 2.48 -15.40
N HIS A 168 17.65 2.85 -15.35
CA HIS A 168 17.23 4.25 -15.48
C HIS A 168 17.76 5.11 -14.33
N GLU A 169 17.60 4.67 -13.08
CA GLU A 169 18.03 5.43 -11.90
C GLU A 169 19.56 5.59 -11.82
N VAL A 170 20.31 4.53 -12.08
CA VAL A 170 21.79 4.55 -12.06
C VAL A 170 22.36 5.37 -13.23
N SER A 171 21.64 5.47 -14.35
CA SER A 171 22.04 6.32 -15.49
C SER A 171 21.68 7.80 -15.33
N GLY A 172 21.40 8.26 -14.11
CA GLY A 172 21.03 9.65 -13.85
C GLY A 172 19.65 10.02 -14.43
N PHE A 173 18.72 9.07 -14.49
CA PHE A 173 17.34 9.25 -14.97
C PHE A 173 17.21 9.65 -16.45
N GLN A 174 18.22 9.35 -17.27
CA GLN A 174 18.22 9.72 -18.69
C GLN A 174 17.50 8.70 -19.59
N LYS A 175 17.51 7.41 -19.20
CA LYS A 175 17.04 6.30 -20.04
C LYS A 175 15.56 5.99 -19.82
N ILE A 176 14.66 6.97 -20.00
CA ILE A 176 13.21 6.71 -19.80
C ILE A 176 12.62 5.84 -20.91
N GLU A 177 13.22 5.86 -22.11
CA GLU A 177 12.71 5.15 -23.29
C GLU A 177 12.68 3.64 -23.11
N THR A 178 13.57 3.09 -22.28
CA THR A 178 13.62 1.66 -21.94
C THR A 178 12.36 1.20 -21.20
N PHE A 179 11.54 2.10 -20.68
CA PHE A 179 10.28 1.73 -20.04
C PHE A 179 9.27 1.14 -21.03
N LYS A 180 9.43 1.39 -22.33
CA LYS A 180 8.62 0.75 -23.39
C LYS A 180 8.85 -0.77 -23.48
N GLU A 181 9.98 -1.24 -22.97
CA GLU A 181 10.35 -2.66 -22.96
C GLU A 181 9.72 -3.41 -21.78
N ILE A 182 9.08 -2.72 -20.83
CA ILE A 182 8.52 -3.32 -19.61
C ILE A 182 7.36 -4.27 -19.97
N ILE A 183 7.55 -5.55 -19.64
CA ILE A 183 6.56 -6.61 -19.84
C ILE A 183 5.50 -6.61 -18.73
N ASN A 184 5.91 -6.55 -17.47
CA ASN A 184 5.00 -6.64 -16.32
C ASN A 184 5.09 -5.37 -15.45
N PRO A 185 4.20 -4.39 -15.66
CA PRO A 185 4.22 -3.14 -14.89
C PRO A 185 3.68 -3.29 -13.46
N LEU A 186 2.94 -4.37 -13.16
CA LEU A 186 2.13 -4.48 -11.94
C LEU A 186 2.94 -4.37 -10.64
N PRO A 187 4.05 -5.10 -10.44
CA PRO A 187 4.74 -5.16 -9.15
C PRO A 187 5.38 -3.83 -8.74
N LEU A 188 5.80 -3.03 -9.73
CA LEU A 188 6.55 -1.78 -9.52
C LEU A 188 5.84 -0.57 -10.12
N ARG A 189 4.51 -0.67 -10.28
CA ARG A 189 3.69 0.33 -10.97
C ARG A 189 3.87 1.73 -10.39
N GLU A 190 3.83 1.88 -9.08
CA GLU A 190 3.95 3.19 -8.43
C GLU A 190 5.32 3.84 -8.69
N ARG A 191 6.40 3.08 -8.53
CA ARG A 191 7.78 3.55 -8.78
C ARG A 191 7.97 3.94 -10.25
N MET A 192 7.43 3.14 -11.16
CA MET A 192 7.45 3.43 -12.59
C MET A 192 6.66 4.71 -12.91
N LEU A 193 5.44 4.87 -12.37
CA LEU A 193 4.62 6.06 -12.59
C LEU A 193 5.27 7.33 -12.05
N LEU A 194 5.97 7.24 -10.91
CA LEU A 194 6.77 8.35 -10.40
C LEU A 194 7.81 8.81 -11.43
N HIS A 195 8.57 7.88 -12.02
CA HIS A 195 9.59 8.21 -13.02
C HIS A 195 8.98 8.76 -14.32
N VAL A 196 7.91 8.13 -14.82
CA VAL A 196 7.20 8.58 -16.03
C VAL A 196 6.68 10.01 -15.86
N ASN A 197 6.02 10.30 -14.74
CA ASN A 197 5.47 11.63 -14.50
C ASN A 197 6.57 12.66 -14.22
N THR A 198 7.62 12.29 -13.48
CA THR A 198 8.81 13.17 -13.30
C THR A 198 9.43 13.52 -14.65
N HIS A 199 9.53 12.57 -15.58
CA HIS A 199 10.02 12.85 -16.94
C HIS A 199 9.08 13.79 -17.71
N LYS A 200 7.76 13.61 -17.63
CA LYS A 200 6.78 14.55 -18.23
C LYS A 200 6.98 15.97 -17.69
N TYR A 201 7.14 16.11 -16.39
CA TYR A 201 7.42 17.39 -15.74
C TYR A 201 8.70 18.04 -16.27
N LEU A 202 9.83 17.32 -16.24
CA LEU A 202 11.12 17.84 -16.71
C LEU A 202 11.08 18.23 -18.19
N LYS A 203 10.46 17.39 -19.02
CA LYS A 203 10.25 17.66 -20.46
C LYS A 203 9.34 18.87 -20.67
N GLY A 204 8.27 18.99 -19.89
CA GLY A 204 7.35 20.12 -19.90
C GLY A 204 8.04 21.45 -19.60
N ILE A 205 8.95 21.47 -18.63
CA ILE A 205 9.79 22.65 -18.33
C ILE A 205 10.75 22.94 -19.48
N LYS A 206 11.54 21.94 -19.91
CA LYS A 206 12.60 22.12 -20.91
C LYS A 206 12.07 22.56 -22.27
N GLU A 207 10.99 21.93 -22.74
CA GLU A 207 10.38 22.18 -24.04
C GLU A 207 9.27 23.25 -23.99
N LYS A 208 9.01 23.85 -22.81
CA LYS A 208 7.92 24.81 -22.58
C LYS A 208 6.55 24.30 -23.05
N LYS A 209 6.27 23.02 -22.78
CA LYS A 209 5.01 22.36 -23.16
C LYS A 209 4.04 22.35 -21.97
N PRO A 210 3.06 23.28 -21.91
CA PRO A 210 2.15 23.40 -20.77
C PRO A 210 1.29 22.15 -20.57
N GLU A 211 0.94 21.43 -21.65
CA GLU A 211 0.16 20.19 -21.59
C GLU A 211 0.81 19.11 -20.72
N LEU A 212 2.14 18.96 -20.79
CA LEU A 212 2.87 17.99 -19.98
C LEU A 212 2.88 18.37 -18.50
N LEU A 213 2.95 19.67 -18.21
CA LEU A 213 2.85 20.18 -16.84
C LEU A 213 1.44 19.94 -16.27
N VAL A 214 0.40 20.14 -17.07
CA VAL A 214 -0.99 19.84 -16.65
C VAL A 214 -1.17 18.35 -16.34
N GLN A 215 -0.63 17.46 -17.17
CA GLN A 215 -0.66 16.01 -16.90
C GLN A 215 0.07 15.66 -15.61
N TYR A 216 1.24 16.27 -15.37
CA TYR A 216 1.96 16.08 -14.11
C TYR A 216 1.15 16.55 -12.91
N ILE A 217 0.56 17.76 -12.99
CA ILE A 217 -0.29 18.32 -11.93
C ILE A 217 -1.43 17.35 -11.59
N GLN A 218 -2.15 16.81 -12.58
CA GLN A 218 -3.25 15.88 -12.34
C GLN A 218 -2.80 14.63 -11.56
N TRP A 219 -1.68 14.03 -11.97
CA TRP A 219 -1.11 12.88 -11.27
C TRP A 219 -0.60 13.24 -9.87
N ALA A 220 0.14 14.34 -9.74
CA ALA A 220 0.72 14.80 -8.47
C ALA A 220 -0.38 15.04 -7.41
N LYS A 221 -1.48 15.69 -7.81
CA LYS A 221 -2.64 15.90 -6.93
C LYS A 221 -3.23 14.58 -6.42
N GLN A 222 -3.37 13.58 -7.28
CA GLN A 222 -3.88 12.27 -6.87
C GLN A 222 -2.91 11.57 -5.92
N GLN A 223 -1.60 11.63 -6.21
CA GLN A 223 -0.57 11.01 -5.39
C GLN A 223 -0.50 11.62 -3.98
N LEU A 224 -0.54 12.96 -3.88
CA LEU A 224 -0.40 13.69 -2.62
C LEU A 224 -1.57 13.48 -1.65
N ARG A 225 -2.75 13.07 -2.15
CA ARG A 225 -3.91 12.72 -1.30
C ARG A 225 -3.63 11.52 -0.40
N PHE A 226 -2.78 10.59 -0.84
CA PHE A 226 -2.52 9.33 -0.13
C PHE A 226 -1.08 9.25 0.39
N LYS A 227 -0.12 9.65 -0.45
CA LYS A 227 1.32 9.55 -0.17
C LYS A 227 1.96 10.93 -0.36
N PRO A 228 1.83 11.85 0.61
CA PRO A 228 2.47 13.16 0.52
C PRO A 228 3.99 12.97 0.47
N ARG A 229 4.66 13.65 -0.47
CA ARG A 229 6.12 13.62 -0.63
C ARG A 229 6.58 15.04 -0.88
N ILE A 230 7.66 15.44 -0.21
CA ILE A 230 8.22 16.79 -0.32
C ILE A 230 8.61 17.10 -1.77
N GLU A 231 9.20 16.13 -2.46
CA GLU A 231 9.63 16.29 -3.85
C GLU A 231 8.45 16.57 -4.79
N ILE A 232 7.34 15.83 -4.61
CA ILE A 232 6.13 15.99 -5.44
C ILE A 232 5.46 17.34 -5.16
N TYR A 233 5.42 17.79 -3.91
CA TYR A 233 4.94 19.13 -3.58
C TYR A 233 5.76 20.23 -4.27
N ARG A 234 7.09 20.16 -4.18
CA ARG A 234 7.98 21.16 -4.81
C ARG A 234 7.76 21.24 -6.32
N ASP A 235 7.74 20.09 -6.98
CA ASP A 235 7.53 20.01 -8.43
C ASP A 235 6.12 20.50 -8.81
N LEU A 236 5.09 20.15 -8.03
CA LEU A 236 3.72 20.64 -8.23
C LEU A 236 3.64 22.16 -8.11
N LEU A 237 4.21 22.74 -7.06
CA LEU A 237 4.22 24.18 -6.82
C LEU A 237 4.96 24.93 -7.93
N LEU A 238 6.07 24.38 -8.42
CA LEU A 238 6.78 24.96 -9.57
C LEU A 238 5.92 24.91 -10.85
N CYS A 239 5.25 23.79 -11.13
CA CYS A 239 4.32 23.69 -12.26
C CYS A 239 3.20 24.74 -12.18
N LEU A 240 2.57 24.87 -11.01
CA LEU A 240 1.48 25.82 -10.80
C LEU A 240 1.94 27.26 -10.98
N LYS A 241 3.15 27.59 -10.50
CA LYS A 241 3.77 28.91 -10.69
C LYS A 241 4.07 29.21 -12.17
N ILE A 242 4.64 28.26 -12.90
CA ILE A 242 4.92 28.40 -14.35
C ILE A 242 3.62 28.62 -15.14
N LEU A 243 2.55 27.90 -14.79
CA LEU A 243 1.25 28.02 -15.44
C LEU A 243 0.38 29.17 -14.90
N GLN A 244 0.91 30.00 -13.99
CA GLN A 244 0.21 31.15 -13.40
C GLN A 244 -1.12 30.80 -12.70
N ARG A 245 -1.19 29.62 -12.10
CA ARG A 245 -2.37 29.13 -11.36
C ARG A 245 -2.28 29.49 -9.88
N GLU A 246 -2.39 30.79 -9.59
CA GLU A 246 -2.07 31.33 -8.26
C GLU A 246 -2.97 30.79 -7.14
N SER A 247 -4.28 30.64 -7.39
CA SER A 247 -5.22 30.10 -6.38
C SER A 247 -4.88 28.66 -5.99
N GLU A 248 -4.59 27.81 -6.96
CA GLU A 248 -4.14 26.43 -6.73
C GLU A 248 -2.77 26.42 -6.03
N TYR A 249 -1.84 27.28 -6.45
CA TYR A 249 -0.52 27.39 -5.86
C TYR A 249 -0.60 27.67 -4.36
N GLN A 250 -1.38 28.68 -3.95
CA GLN A 250 -1.55 29.04 -2.55
C GLN A 250 -2.22 27.92 -1.74
N ALA A 251 -3.21 27.23 -2.32
CA ALA A 251 -3.87 26.10 -1.67
C ALA A 251 -2.87 24.97 -1.37
N TYR A 252 -2.09 24.55 -2.36
CA TYR A 252 -1.11 23.47 -2.19
C TYR A 252 0.11 23.89 -1.36
N LEU A 253 0.48 25.17 -1.35
CA LEU A 253 1.56 25.68 -0.50
C LEU A 253 1.16 25.60 0.97
N ASN A 254 -0.07 26.03 1.29
CA ASN A 254 -0.63 25.93 2.64
C ASN A 254 -0.75 24.47 3.08
N GLU A 255 -1.19 23.58 2.19
CA GLU A 255 -1.25 22.15 2.46
C GLU A 255 0.15 21.57 2.74
N ALA A 256 1.14 21.91 1.92
CA ALA A 256 2.51 21.44 2.06
C ALA A 256 3.14 21.88 3.39
N GLN A 257 2.97 23.15 3.76
CA GLN A 257 3.46 23.71 5.03
C GLN A 257 2.81 23.07 6.25
N LYS A 258 1.51 22.76 6.19
CA LYS A 258 0.83 22.00 7.26
C LYS A 258 1.37 20.57 7.39
N THR A 259 1.60 19.92 6.25
CA THR A 259 2.08 18.52 6.20
C THR A 259 3.55 18.42 6.62
N TYR A 260 4.37 19.43 6.31
CA TYR A 260 5.80 19.46 6.62
C TYR A 260 6.20 20.82 7.20
N PRO A 261 5.88 21.10 8.48
CA PRO A 261 6.11 22.42 9.09
C PRO A 261 7.59 22.79 9.22
N ASN A 262 8.49 21.80 9.21
CA ASN A 262 9.94 22.02 9.29
C ASN A 262 10.59 22.32 7.93
N GLU A 263 9.84 22.23 6.83
CA GLU A 263 10.36 22.48 5.49
C GLU A 263 10.19 23.97 5.13
N LEU A 264 11.29 24.71 5.17
CA LEU A 264 11.30 26.16 4.98
C LEU A 264 11.36 26.56 3.49
N HIS A 265 11.80 25.67 2.61
CA HIS A 265 12.09 26.02 1.22
C HIS A 265 11.33 25.14 0.21
N TRP A 266 10.15 25.63 -0.18
CA TRP A 266 9.28 24.97 -1.17
C TRP A 266 9.62 25.27 -2.63
N LEU A 267 10.38 26.33 -2.89
CA LEU A 267 10.87 26.70 -4.23
C LEU A 267 12.39 26.60 -4.37
N ALA A 268 13.12 26.19 -3.32
CA ALA A 268 14.54 25.95 -3.47
C ALA A 268 14.70 24.66 -4.27
N THR A 269 15.14 24.80 -5.51
CA THR A 269 15.84 23.74 -6.21
C THR A 269 17.03 23.36 -5.33
N LYS A 270 16.89 22.32 -4.49
CA LYS A 270 18.06 21.50 -4.21
C LYS A 270 18.51 21.09 -5.60
N ASN A 271 19.63 21.65 -6.05
CA ASN A 271 20.29 21.21 -7.25
C ASN A 271 20.36 19.69 -7.15
N LYS A 272 19.44 18.99 -7.83
CA LYS A 272 19.78 17.70 -8.39
C LYS A 272 20.88 18.10 -9.36
N THR A 273 22.12 18.05 -8.88
CA THR A 273 23.30 18.03 -9.71
C THR A 273 23.09 16.84 -10.62
N ILE A 274 22.50 17.13 -11.78
CA ILE A 274 22.57 16.33 -12.98
C ILE A 274 24.01 16.56 -13.44
N ASN A 275 24.93 15.85 -12.82
CA ASN A 275 26.23 15.53 -13.38
C ASN A 275 26.24 14.02 -13.58
#